data_AF-A0A6A4YCR9-F1
#
_entry.id   AF-A0A6A4YCR9-F1
#
_cell.length_a   1.000
_cell.length_b   1.000
_cell.length_c   1.000
_cell.angle_alpha   90.00
_cell.angle_beta   90.00
_cell.angle_gamma   90.00
#
_symmetry.space_group_name_H-M   'P 1'
#
loop_
_entity.id
_entity.type
_entity.pdbx_description
1 polymer ?
#
loop_
_entity_poly.entity_id
_entity_poly.type
_entity_poly.pdbx_seq_one_letter_code
_entity_poly.pdbx_strand_id
1 'polypeptide(L)'
;MEVLGRGDSGYLASATPKNDDTIEAKRHSYLNGDESESATQGADFQAVTQGLEHPQITFKALFVGTIIGAFISVLAMYYGLKVGVVPSLNILAGVGGFMLLKWLLQVKVFHGFFSVQENVVIQTCAVACYSLASQAGFTSGILALTPNVYDIVGPKKEGNNKSDTIDFTWSRAFAWCVAIALFGFFISFPLRRKMIIESRLLFPSGTATAVMIQTLHASKEAVEYQWNVLKKAGIGAYCWSIFLYCFDGLGSFPIFGLEPKRYNWFCDWAPGTFAIALMLPFRVMYSIFIGCVVASAIMTPYLEAYQKGHWF
;
A
#
# COMPACT_ATOMS: atom_id res chain seq x y z
N MET A 1 59.23 -15.41 23.99
CA MET A 1 59.24 -15.31 22.51
C MET A 1 58.41 -16.46 21.98
N GLU A 2 57.26 -16.12 21.38
CA GLU A 2 56.52 -16.77 20.27
C GLU A 2 56.61 -18.29 20.03
N VAL A 3 55.58 -19.06 19.66
CA VAL A 3 54.17 -18.85 19.24
C VAL A 3 53.48 -20.23 19.28
N LEU A 4 52.20 -20.28 19.68
CA LEU A 4 51.25 -21.42 19.65
C LEU A 4 50.67 -21.58 18.22
N GLY A 5 50.24 -22.72 17.67
CA GLY A 5 49.85 -24.02 18.23
C GLY A 5 48.52 -24.47 17.60
N ARG A 6 48.57 -25.59 16.85
CA ARG A 6 47.55 -26.61 16.44
C ARG A 6 46.11 -26.49 17.01
N GLY A 7 45.03 -27.00 16.40
CA GLY A 7 44.84 -28.04 15.38
C GLY A 7 43.47 -28.73 15.60
N ASP A 8 43.01 -29.44 14.59
CA ASP A 8 41.64 -29.85 14.22
C ASP A 8 40.85 -30.92 15.03
N SER A 9 39.51 -30.76 14.98
CA SER A 9 38.40 -31.71 14.64
C SER A 9 37.92 -32.84 15.57
N GLY A 10 36.58 -32.88 15.81
CA GLY A 10 35.73 -34.08 15.57
C GLY A 10 34.89 -34.74 16.71
N TYR A 11 33.61 -34.35 16.84
CA TYR A 11 32.35 -35.11 17.13
C TYR A 11 32.05 -35.98 18.41
N LEU A 12 30.80 -35.78 18.90
CA LEU A 12 29.81 -36.64 19.64
C LEU A 12 29.87 -36.81 21.19
N ALA A 13 28.81 -36.37 21.91
CA ALA A 13 28.00 -37.15 22.89
C ALA A 13 26.96 -36.30 23.69
N SER A 14 25.84 -36.93 24.06
CA SER A 14 24.59 -36.43 24.67
C SER A 14 24.53 -36.41 26.22
N ALA A 15 23.67 -35.56 26.83
CA ALA A 15 22.69 -35.86 27.92
C ALA A 15 22.37 -34.64 28.84
N THR A 16 21.08 -34.41 29.11
CA THR A 16 20.44 -33.45 30.05
C THR A 16 20.47 -33.95 31.53
N PRO A 17 19.89 -33.27 32.55
CA PRO A 17 19.86 -31.84 32.92
C PRO A 17 20.28 -31.59 34.41
N LYS A 18 20.73 -30.38 34.78
CA LYS A 18 20.69 -29.88 36.17
C LYS A 18 20.21 -28.43 36.17
N ASN A 19 19.07 -28.19 36.82
CA ASN A 19 18.14 -27.11 36.50
C ASN A 19 17.70 -26.31 37.74
N ASP A 20 18.60 -26.06 38.70
CA ASP A 20 18.29 -25.27 39.90
C ASP A 20 19.21 -24.04 40.08
N ASP A 21 20.50 -24.16 39.78
CA ASP A 21 21.47 -23.07 40.02
C ASP A 21 21.34 -21.89 39.02
N THR A 22 20.69 -22.10 37.88
CA THR A 22 20.46 -21.05 36.86
C THR A 22 19.25 -20.17 37.18
N ILE A 23 18.35 -20.59 38.08
CA ILE A 23 17.15 -19.82 38.44
C ILE A 23 17.49 -18.78 39.51
N GLU A 24 18.35 -19.10 40.48
CA GLU A 24 18.81 -18.13 41.49
C GLU A 24 19.77 -17.09 40.90
N ALA A 25 20.64 -17.49 39.96
CA ALA A 25 21.47 -16.54 39.21
C ALA A 25 20.62 -15.57 38.36
N LYS A 26 19.50 -16.05 37.79
CA LYS A 26 18.50 -15.17 37.14
C LYS A 26 17.73 -14.30 38.14
N ARG A 27 17.45 -14.79 39.35
CA ARG A 27 16.73 -14.02 40.37
C ARG A 27 17.53 -12.84 40.89
N HIS A 28 18.85 -12.97 41.01
CA HIS A 28 19.73 -11.87 41.36
C HIS A 28 19.95 -10.86 40.21
N SER A 29 19.80 -11.26 38.94
CA SER A 29 19.80 -10.31 37.81
C SER A 29 18.50 -9.52 37.68
N TYR A 30 17.39 -9.93 38.30
CA TYR A 30 16.15 -9.15 38.32
C TYR A 30 16.12 -8.03 39.38
N LEU A 31 17.02 -8.07 40.38
CA LEU A 31 17.11 -7.04 41.42
C LEU A 31 18.06 -5.89 41.06
N ASN A 32 19.01 -6.14 40.14
CA ASN A 32 19.83 -5.11 39.51
C ASN A 32 19.24 -4.82 38.13
N GLY A 33 18.05 -4.21 38.12
CA GLY A 33 17.41 -3.76 36.89
C GLY A 33 18.33 -2.79 36.14
N ASP A 34 18.69 -3.21 34.92
CA ASP A 34 19.58 -2.52 34.00
C ASP A 34 19.17 -1.05 33.78
N GLU A 35 19.99 -0.13 34.29
CA GLU A 35 19.98 1.28 33.91
C GLU A 35 20.12 1.44 32.38
N SER A 36 20.70 0.46 31.68
CA SER A 36 20.84 0.46 30.22
C SER A 36 19.54 0.13 29.46
N GLU A 37 18.70 -0.79 29.95
CA GLU A 37 17.40 -1.07 29.29
C GLU A 37 16.39 0.05 29.55
N SER A 38 16.40 0.62 30.76
CA SER A 38 15.55 1.77 31.10
C SER A 38 16.02 3.06 30.43
N ALA A 39 17.34 3.27 30.23
CA ALA A 39 17.87 4.39 29.44
C ALA A 39 17.60 4.22 27.93
N THR A 40 17.65 3.00 27.40
CA THR A 40 17.30 2.74 25.98
C THR A 40 15.79 2.89 25.75
N GLN A 41 14.95 2.39 26.67
CA GLN A 41 13.52 2.67 26.65
C GLN A 41 13.22 4.15 26.87
N GLY A 42 13.97 4.84 27.72
CA GLY A 42 13.84 6.28 27.97
C GLY A 42 14.23 7.11 26.75
N ALA A 43 15.31 6.75 26.06
CA ALA A 43 15.75 7.39 24.81
C ALA A 43 14.79 7.10 23.65
N ASP A 44 14.28 5.87 23.53
CA ASP A 44 13.23 5.50 22.57
C ASP A 44 11.92 6.25 22.85
N PHE A 45 11.53 6.34 24.12
CA PHE A 45 10.33 7.08 24.53
C PHE A 45 10.52 8.58 24.36
N GLN A 46 11.72 9.10 24.56
CA GLN A 46 12.07 10.51 24.31
C GLN A 46 12.12 10.82 22.80
N ALA A 47 12.60 9.92 21.96
CA ALA A 47 12.51 10.04 20.50
C ALA A 47 11.05 9.96 20.00
N VAL A 48 10.20 9.15 20.63
CA VAL A 48 8.76 9.10 20.35
C VAL A 48 8.02 10.35 20.87
N THR A 49 8.52 10.98 21.94
CA THR A 49 7.87 12.14 22.58
C THR A 49 8.41 13.50 22.15
N GLN A 50 9.58 13.56 21.52
CA GLN A 50 10.13 14.76 20.90
C GLN A 50 9.20 15.24 19.78
N GLY A 51 8.37 16.25 20.08
CA GLY A 51 7.45 16.89 19.14
C GLY A 51 5.96 16.87 19.54
N LEU A 52 5.58 16.24 20.66
CA LEU A 52 4.19 16.29 21.17
C LEU A 52 3.74 17.69 21.66
N GLU A 53 4.63 18.67 21.66
CA GLU A 53 4.35 20.04 22.14
C GLU A 53 3.39 20.82 21.23
N HIS A 54 3.07 20.30 20.03
CA HIS A 54 2.16 20.95 19.08
C HIS A 54 0.94 20.08 18.76
N PRO A 55 -0.23 20.69 18.44
CA PRO A 55 -1.41 19.94 18.01
C PRO A 55 -1.09 19.09 16.78
N GLN A 56 -1.10 17.77 16.93
CA GLN A 56 -0.79 16.83 15.85
C GLN A 56 -1.91 16.77 14.82
N ILE A 57 -3.15 16.82 15.32
CA ILE A 57 -4.36 16.83 14.51
C ILE A 57 -4.79 18.29 14.36
N THR A 58 -4.62 18.83 13.16
CA THR A 58 -5.11 20.15 12.80
C THR A 58 -6.15 20.06 11.69
N PHE A 59 -7.08 21.01 11.68
CA PHE A 59 -8.12 21.08 10.66
C PHE A 59 -7.53 21.19 9.24
N LYS A 60 -6.45 21.96 9.08
CA LYS A 60 -5.72 22.08 7.81
C LYS A 60 -5.15 20.73 7.35
N ALA A 61 -4.61 19.91 8.26
CA ALA A 61 -4.06 18.60 7.94
C ALA A 61 -5.16 17.62 7.50
N LEU A 62 -6.30 17.60 8.19
CA LEU A 62 -7.45 16.78 7.79
C LEU A 62 -8.05 17.22 6.44
N PHE A 63 -8.15 18.53 6.22
CA PHE A 63 -8.66 19.08 4.96
C PHE A 63 -7.75 18.71 3.77
N VAL A 64 -6.44 18.95 3.89
CA VAL A 64 -5.47 18.58 2.85
C VAL A 64 -5.41 17.07 2.66
N GLY A 65 -5.43 16.29 3.76
CA GLY A 65 -5.47 14.84 3.72
C GLY A 65 -6.69 14.30 2.97
N THR A 66 -7.85 14.92 3.15
CA THR A 66 -9.09 14.52 2.46
C THR A 66 -9.01 14.83 0.95
N ILE A 67 -8.46 15.98 0.56
CA ILE A 67 -8.30 16.35 -0.86
C ILE A 67 -7.34 15.39 -1.57
N ILE A 68 -6.17 15.16 -0.97
CA ILE A 68 -5.18 14.22 -1.51
C ILE A 68 -5.74 12.79 -1.49
N GLY A 69 -6.44 12.42 -0.42
CA GLY A 69 -7.12 11.14 -0.28
C GLY A 69 -8.13 10.91 -1.40
N ALA A 70 -8.99 11.89 -1.70
CA ALA A 70 -9.96 11.79 -2.79
C ALA A 70 -9.27 11.58 -4.16
N PHE A 71 -8.19 12.31 -4.43
CA PHE A 71 -7.40 12.14 -5.66
C PHE A 71 -6.76 10.75 -5.75
N ILE A 72 -6.14 10.29 -4.67
CA ILE A 72 -5.48 8.98 -4.62
C ILE A 72 -6.52 7.83 -4.67
N SER A 73 -7.72 8.01 -4.12
CA SER A 73 -8.81 7.04 -4.23
C SER A 73 -9.19 6.76 -5.68
N VAL A 74 -9.27 7.81 -6.53
CA VAL A 74 -9.54 7.63 -7.97
C VAL A 74 -8.43 6.82 -8.64
N LEU A 75 -7.17 7.12 -8.32
CA LEU A 75 -6.02 6.35 -8.83
C LEU A 75 -6.06 4.89 -8.36
N ALA A 76 -6.34 4.65 -7.08
CA ALA A 76 -6.47 3.31 -6.52
C ALA A 76 -7.59 2.52 -7.19
N MET A 77 -8.74 3.15 -7.45
CA MET A 77 -9.84 2.53 -8.19
C MET A 77 -9.48 2.24 -9.64
N TYR A 78 -8.83 3.18 -10.33
CA TYR A 78 -8.37 2.98 -11.70
C TYR A 78 -7.42 1.79 -11.82
N TYR A 79 -6.39 1.72 -10.98
CA TYR A 79 -5.44 0.61 -11.00
C TYR A 79 -6.06 -0.71 -10.53
N GLY A 80 -6.97 -0.65 -9.54
CA GLY A 80 -7.72 -1.81 -9.09
C GLY A 80 -8.60 -2.41 -10.19
N LEU A 81 -9.29 -1.58 -10.96
CA LEU A 81 -10.16 -2.05 -12.05
C LEU A 81 -9.38 -2.43 -13.32
N LYS A 82 -8.29 -1.72 -13.64
CA LYS A 82 -7.53 -1.94 -14.87
C LYS A 82 -6.50 -3.07 -14.75
N VAL A 83 -5.80 -3.14 -13.61
CA VAL A 83 -4.67 -4.07 -13.40
C VAL A 83 -5.00 -5.15 -12.37
N GLY A 84 -6.02 -4.96 -11.54
CA GLY A 84 -6.39 -5.91 -10.48
C GLY A 84 -5.53 -5.82 -9.23
N VAL A 85 -4.50 -4.95 -9.22
CA VAL A 85 -3.57 -4.77 -8.11
C VAL A 85 -3.43 -3.28 -7.80
N VAL A 86 -3.60 -2.92 -6.53
CA VAL A 86 -3.41 -1.54 -6.05
C VAL A 86 -2.03 -1.42 -5.43
N PRO A 87 -1.12 -0.61 -6.01
CA PRO A 87 0.21 -0.38 -5.44
C PRO A 87 0.13 0.42 -4.13
N SER A 88 1.19 0.38 -3.32
CA SER A 88 1.29 1.21 -2.12
C SER A 88 1.52 2.68 -2.49
N LEU A 89 0.53 3.54 -2.24
CA LEU A 89 0.56 4.98 -2.56
C LEU A 89 0.96 5.86 -1.36
N ASN A 90 1.57 5.27 -0.33
CA ASN A 90 1.92 5.94 0.94
C ASN A 90 2.92 7.11 0.78
N ILE A 91 3.95 6.92 -0.05
CA ILE A 91 4.96 7.95 -0.31
C ILE A 91 4.34 9.10 -1.12
N LEU A 92 3.49 8.77 -2.10
CA LEU A 92 2.76 9.77 -2.89
C LEU A 92 1.85 10.63 -2.00
N ALA A 93 1.13 10.01 -1.06
CA ALA A 93 0.30 10.71 -0.09
C ALA A 93 1.13 11.67 0.79
N GLY A 94 2.31 11.25 1.26
CA GLY A 94 3.18 12.09 2.11
C GLY A 94 3.86 13.24 1.37
N VAL A 95 4.34 13.03 0.13
CA VAL A 95 4.94 14.09 -0.70
C VAL A 95 3.86 15.05 -1.21
N GLY A 96 2.77 14.52 -1.78
CA GLY A 96 1.66 15.32 -2.30
C GLY A 96 0.97 16.15 -1.21
N GLY A 97 0.78 15.55 -0.03
CA GLY A 97 0.29 16.24 1.16
C GLY A 97 1.17 17.40 1.60
N PHE A 98 2.48 17.18 1.68
CA PHE A 98 3.46 18.21 2.00
C PHE A 98 3.42 19.37 1.01
N MET A 99 3.43 19.05 -0.30
CA MET A 99 3.42 20.04 -1.37
C MET A 99 2.14 20.88 -1.37
N LEU A 100 0.98 20.24 -1.25
CA LEU A 100 -0.30 20.93 -1.24
C LEU A 100 -0.45 21.84 -0.02
N LEU A 101 -0.06 21.38 1.17
CA LEU A 101 -0.13 22.22 2.36
C LEU A 101 0.86 23.39 2.28
N LYS A 102 2.10 23.17 1.84
CA LYS A 102 3.08 24.25 1.63
C LYS A 102 2.55 25.31 0.67
N TRP A 103 1.93 24.88 -0.43
CA TRP A 103 1.31 25.79 -1.38
C TRP A 103 0.14 26.57 -0.78
N LEU A 104 -0.75 25.92 -0.03
CA LEU A 104 -1.87 26.60 0.67
C LEU A 104 -1.40 27.60 1.73
N LEU A 105 -0.29 27.31 2.40
CA LEU A 105 0.36 28.25 3.34
C LEU A 105 0.97 29.44 2.59
N GLN A 106 1.56 29.24 1.41
CA GLN A 106 2.06 30.34 0.57
C GLN A 106 0.95 31.26 0.07
N VAL A 107 -0.22 30.70 -0.27
CA VAL A 107 -1.42 31.45 -0.70
C VAL A 107 -2.17 32.08 0.50
N LYS A 108 -1.66 31.92 1.74
CA LYS A 108 -2.24 32.46 2.99
C LYS A 108 -3.68 31.97 3.30
N VAL A 109 -4.06 30.81 2.77
CA VAL A 109 -5.36 30.17 3.09
C VAL A 109 -5.37 29.68 4.55
N PHE A 110 -4.22 29.19 5.02
CA PHE A 110 -4.01 28.76 6.40
C PHE A 110 -2.83 29.51 7.01
N HIS A 111 -2.89 29.75 8.31
CA HIS A 111 -1.83 30.39 9.09
C HIS A 111 -1.30 29.39 10.12
N GLY A 112 0.03 29.36 10.32
CA GLY A 112 0.67 28.56 11.35
C GLY A 112 1.87 27.75 10.87
N PHE A 113 2.60 27.19 11.84
CA PHE A 113 3.76 26.34 11.58
C PHE A 113 3.33 25.00 10.99
N PHE A 114 4.14 24.42 10.10
CA PHE A 114 3.91 23.08 9.55
C PHE A 114 4.92 22.10 10.13
N SER A 115 4.43 21.13 10.91
CA SER A 115 5.28 20.14 11.56
C SER A 115 5.36 18.81 10.79
N VAL A 116 6.41 18.06 11.06
CA VAL A 116 6.59 16.68 10.56
C VAL A 116 5.38 15.80 10.92
N GLN A 117 4.85 15.96 12.14
CA GLN A 117 3.72 15.18 12.64
C GLN A 117 2.41 15.53 11.92
N GLU A 118 2.19 16.81 11.59
CA GLU A 118 1.04 17.20 10.78
C GLU A 118 1.08 16.55 9.39
N ASN A 119 2.27 16.40 8.80
CA ASN A 119 2.39 15.72 7.51
C ASN A 119 2.11 14.22 7.60
N VAL A 120 2.50 13.58 8.72
CA VAL A 120 2.13 12.18 9.00
C VAL A 120 0.62 12.04 9.12
N VAL A 121 -0.08 13.00 9.74
CA VAL A 121 -1.55 13.01 9.81
C VAL A 121 -2.17 13.18 8.42
N ILE A 122 -1.65 14.07 7.58
CA ILE A 122 -2.10 14.23 6.17
C ILE A 122 -1.96 12.90 5.42
N GLN A 123 -0.78 12.28 5.53
CA GLN A 123 -0.47 11.01 4.87
C GLN A 123 -1.42 9.90 5.37
N THR A 124 -1.62 9.78 6.68
CA THR A 124 -2.48 8.76 7.28
C THR A 124 -3.95 8.95 6.86
N CYS A 125 -4.42 10.19 6.83
CA CYS A 125 -5.76 10.54 6.38
C CYS A 125 -5.97 10.17 4.90
N ALA A 126 -5.04 10.57 4.02
CA ALA A 126 -5.10 10.21 2.61
C ALA A 126 -5.04 8.69 2.39
N VAL A 127 -4.21 7.98 3.16
CA VAL A 127 -4.13 6.52 3.12
C VAL A 127 -5.43 5.86 3.54
N ALA A 128 -6.05 6.33 4.62
CA ALA A 128 -7.34 5.82 5.07
C ALA A 128 -8.43 5.99 4.00
N CYS A 129 -8.47 7.13 3.31
CA CYS A 129 -9.42 7.39 2.23
C CYS A 129 -9.27 6.39 1.06
N TYR A 130 -8.06 6.23 0.51
CA TYR A 130 -7.87 5.32 -0.63
C TYR A 130 -7.98 3.84 -0.22
N SER A 131 -7.55 3.52 1.00
CA SER A 131 -7.65 2.16 1.55
C SER A 131 -9.10 1.74 1.68
N LEU A 132 -9.99 2.65 2.08
CA LEU A 132 -11.42 2.39 2.10
C LEU A 132 -11.97 2.21 0.67
N ALA A 133 -11.59 3.07 -0.27
CA ALA A 133 -12.02 2.93 -1.67
C ALA A 133 -11.60 1.59 -2.30
N SER A 134 -10.39 1.12 -2.00
CA SER A 134 -9.87 -0.15 -2.52
C SER A 134 -10.44 -1.38 -1.80
N GLN A 135 -10.57 -1.34 -0.47
CA GLN A 135 -10.95 -2.52 0.33
C GLN A 135 -12.47 -2.66 0.50
N ALA A 136 -13.24 -1.59 0.28
CA ALA A 136 -14.69 -1.66 0.34
C ALA A 136 -15.33 -2.45 -0.81
N GLY A 137 -14.54 -3.10 -1.67
CA GLY A 137 -15.02 -3.95 -2.75
C GLY A 137 -15.39 -3.20 -4.03
N PHE A 138 -15.23 -1.87 -4.07
CA PHE A 138 -15.53 -1.04 -5.24
C PHE A 138 -14.61 -1.32 -6.44
N THR A 139 -13.47 -1.97 -6.28
CA THR A 139 -12.63 -2.41 -7.40
C THR A 139 -13.05 -3.78 -7.96
N SER A 140 -14.09 -4.41 -7.41
CA SER A 140 -14.43 -5.81 -7.66
C SER A 140 -15.95 -6.03 -7.77
N GLY A 141 -16.48 -7.03 -7.08
CA GLY A 141 -17.84 -7.54 -7.24
C GLY A 141 -18.95 -6.52 -6.93
N ILE A 142 -18.73 -5.58 -6.00
CA ILE A 142 -19.79 -4.63 -5.62
C ILE A 142 -20.19 -3.71 -6.78
N LEU A 143 -19.23 -3.24 -7.56
CA LEU A 143 -19.56 -2.47 -8.77
C LEU A 143 -20.20 -3.35 -9.85
N ALA A 144 -19.74 -4.60 -9.99
CA ALA A 144 -20.29 -5.54 -10.97
C ALA A 144 -21.77 -5.87 -10.73
N LEU A 145 -22.21 -5.87 -9.47
CA LEU A 145 -23.60 -6.16 -9.06
C LEU A 145 -24.54 -4.95 -9.20
N THR A 146 -24.05 -3.80 -9.67
CA THR A 146 -24.85 -2.58 -9.80
C THR A 146 -25.77 -2.68 -11.04
N PRO A 147 -27.03 -2.18 -10.98
CA PRO A 147 -27.97 -2.19 -12.12
C PRO A 147 -27.39 -1.57 -13.41
N ASN A 148 -26.58 -0.52 -13.29
CA ASN A 148 -25.93 0.11 -14.45
C ASN A 148 -25.03 -0.88 -15.21
N VAL A 149 -24.32 -1.76 -14.50
CA VAL A 149 -23.46 -2.77 -15.14
C VAL A 149 -24.32 -3.87 -15.76
N TYR A 150 -25.41 -4.26 -15.11
CA TYR A 150 -26.39 -5.19 -15.67
C TYR A 150 -26.95 -4.68 -17.00
N ASP A 151 -27.32 -3.41 -17.09
CA ASP A 151 -27.87 -2.80 -18.30
C ASP A 151 -26.82 -2.69 -19.42
N ILE A 152 -25.56 -2.37 -19.08
CA ILE A 152 -24.44 -2.32 -20.03
C ILE A 152 -24.12 -3.71 -20.61
N VAL A 153 -24.13 -4.75 -19.76
CA VAL A 153 -23.86 -6.14 -20.18
C VAL A 153 -25.03 -6.71 -20.99
N GLY A 154 -26.25 -6.25 -20.70
CA GLY A 154 -27.47 -6.60 -21.40
C GLY A 154 -28.12 -7.91 -20.92
N PRO A 155 -29.45 -8.03 -21.06
CA PRO A 155 -30.23 -9.19 -20.59
C PRO A 155 -30.00 -10.47 -21.39
N LYS A 156 -29.24 -10.39 -22.49
CA LYS A 156 -29.01 -11.50 -23.43
C LYS A 156 -27.77 -12.33 -23.11
N LYS A 157 -27.01 -11.98 -22.08
CA LYS A 157 -25.83 -12.73 -21.65
C LYS A 157 -26.24 -13.78 -20.63
N GLU A 158 -26.03 -15.06 -20.94
CA GLU A 158 -26.25 -16.17 -20.01
C GLU A 158 -25.50 -15.91 -18.69
N GLY A 159 -26.19 -16.10 -17.56
CA GLY A 159 -25.69 -15.79 -16.21
C GLY A 159 -25.92 -14.36 -15.71
N ASN A 160 -26.44 -13.43 -16.52
CA ASN A 160 -26.77 -12.07 -16.09
C ASN A 160 -28.24 -11.97 -15.62
N ASN A 161 -28.53 -12.39 -14.39
CA ASN A 161 -29.88 -12.38 -13.84
C ASN A 161 -30.22 -11.06 -13.13
N LYS A 162 -31.45 -10.57 -13.33
CA LYS A 162 -31.98 -9.40 -12.59
C LYS A 162 -32.11 -9.62 -11.08
N SER A 163 -32.17 -10.87 -10.62
CA SER A 163 -32.21 -11.19 -9.19
C SER A 163 -30.92 -10.86 -8.46
N ASP A 164 -29.80 -10.83 -9.19
CA ASP A 164 -28.47 -10.73 -8.61
C ASP A 164 -27.98 -9.28 -8.57
N THR A 165 -28.76 -8.35 -9.14
CA THR A 165 -28.46 -6.91 -9.08
C THR A 165 -28.84 -6.33 -7.73
N ILE A 166 -27.89 -5.65 -7.10
CA ILE A 166 -28.10 -4.94 -5.84
C ILE A 166 -27.99 -3.45 -6.10
N ASP A 167 -29.09 -2.75 -5.85
CA ASP A 167 -29.10 -1.29 -5.89
C ASP A 167 -28.34 -0.73 -4.69
N PHE A 168 -27.10 -0.30 -4.94
CA PHE A 168 -26.33 0.54 -4.03
C PHE A 168 -26.84 1.98 -4.14
N THR A 169 -27.96 2.27 -3.50
CA THR A 169 -28.35 3.66 -3.20
C THR A 169 -27.22 4.33 -2.40
N TRP A 170 -27.03 5.63 -2.59
CA TRP A 170 -25.96 6.39 -1.91
C TRP A 170 -25.93 6.18 -0.39
N SER A 171 -27.10 6.05 0.25
CA SER A 171 -27.24 5.74 1.68
C SER A 171 -26.71 4.35 2.07
N ARG A 172 -26.95 3.32 1.25
CA ARG A 172 -26.44 1.95 1.48
C ARG A 172 -24.94 1.88 1.27
N ALA A 173 -24.42 2.55 0.23
CA ALA A 173 -22.99 2.67 0.00
C ALA A 173 -22.28 3.38 1.17
N PHE A 174 -22.89 4.47 1.67
CA PHE A 174 -22.37 5.18 2.84
C PHE A 174 -22.40 4.28 4.09
N ALA A 175 -23.51 3.61 4.37
CA ALA A 175 -23.63 2.68 5.49
C ALA A 175 -22.60 1.53 5.42
N TRP A 176 -22.35 1.00 4.23
CA TRP A 176 -21.33 -0.01 3.97
C TRP A 176 -19.91 0.50 4.29
N CYS A 177 -19.57 1.68 3.78
CA CYS A 177 -18.30 2.33 4.08
C CYS A 177 -18.12 2.57 5.59
N VAL A 178 -19.17 3.00 6.28
CA VAL A 178 -19.16 3.19 7.74
C VAL A 178 -18.96 1.87 8.47
N ALA A 179 -19.65 0.80 8.06
CA ALA A 179 -19.49 -0.53 8.66
C ALA A 179 -18.04 -1.05 8.53
N ILE A 180 -17.43 -0.91 7.36
CA ILE A 180 -16.02 -1.31 7.13
C ILE A 180 -15.06 -0.45 7.95
N ALA A 181 -15.30 0.86 8.00
CA ALA A 181 -14.46 1.77 8.79
C ALA A 181 -14.52 1.43 10.29
N LEU A 182 -15.71 1.15 10.82
CA LEU A 182 -15.89 0.72 12.22
C LEU A 182 -15.22 -0.62 12.49
N PHE A 183 -15.38 -1.59 11.59
CA PHE A 183 -14.70 -2.89 11.70
C PHE A 183 -13.18 -2.74 11.76
N GLY A 184 -12.60 -1.95 10.84
CA GLY A 184 -11.17 -1.66 10.83
C GLY A 184 -10.70 -0.95 12.10
N PHE A 185 -11.50 -0.02 12.63
CA PHE A 185 -11.22 0.66 13.89
C PHE A 185 -11.15 -0.31 15.08
N PHE A 186 -12.11 -1.24 15.21
CA PHE A 186 -12.11 -2.22 16.29
C PHE A 186 -10.93 -3.19 16.23
N ILE A 187 -10.55 -3.64 15.03
CA ILE A 187 -9.40 -4.54 14.83
C ILE A 187 -8.07 -3.82 15.09
N SER A 188 -8.01 -2.50 14.87
CA SER A 188 -6.79 -1.72 15.08
C SER A 188 -6.29 -1.77 16.54
N PHE A 189 -7.18 -1.80 17.53
CA PHE A 189 -6.79 -1.84 18.95
C PHE A 189 -5.94 -3.07 19.34
N PRO A 190 -6.40 -4.32 19.13
CA PRO A 190 -5.60 -5.50 19.46
C PRO A 190 -4.35 -5.62 18.58
N LEU A 191 -4.44 -5.27 17.29
CA LEU A 191 -3.28 -5.30 16.39
C LEU A 191 -2.18 -4.33 16.83
N ARG A 192 -2.55 -3.10 17.22
CA ARG A 192 -1.61 -2.13 17.76
C ARG A 192 -0.89 -2.69 18.99
N ARG A 193 -1.62 -3.31 19.92
CA ARG A 193 -1.01 -3.89 21.11
C ARG A 193 -0.01 -4.99 20.75
N LYS A 194 -0.40 -5.95 19.91
CA LYS A 194 0.45 -7.09 19.55
C LYS A 194 1.63 -6.72 18.66
N MET A 195 1.39 -5.97 17.59
CA MET A 195 2.39 -5.70 16.55
C MET A 195 3.32 -4.54 16.91
N ILE A 196 2.80 -3.47 17.52
CA ILE A 196 3.58 -2.26 17.80
C ILE A 196 4.17 -2.32 19.21
N ILE A 197 3.34 -2.57 20.24
CA ILE A 197 3.80 -2.49 21.63
C ILE A 197 4.60 -3.73 22.03
N GLU A 198 4.05 -4.92 21.82
CA GLU A 198 4.68 -6.18 22.27
C GLU A 198 5.78 -6.64 21.32
N SER A 199 5.52 -6.71 20.01
CA SER A 199 6.49 -7.29 19.04
C SER A 199 7.49 -6.28 18.47
N ARG A 200 7.27 -4.97 18.65
CA ARG A 200 8.09 -3.86 18.10
C ARG A 200 8.56 -4.11 16.66
N LEU A 201 7.68 -4.60 15.80
CA LEU A 201 8.03 -4.96 14.43
C LEU A 201 8.35 -3.71 13.61
N LEU A 202 9.48 -3.74 12.89
CA LEU A 202 9.81 -2.70 11.94
C LEU A 202 8.84 -2.80 10.75
N PHE A 203 8.18 -1.69 10.41
CA PHE A 203 7.29 -1.61 9.24
C PHE A 203 8.04 -0.97 8.07
N PRO A 204 8.58 -1.74 7.11
CA PRO A 204 9.52 -1.19 6.12
C PRO A 204 8.94 -0.05 5.29
N SER A 205 7.68 -0.18 4.84
CA SER A 205 6.97 0.87 4.10
C SER A 205 6.68 2.10 4.96
N GLY A 206 6.31 1.90 6.22
CA GLY A 206 6.06 2.98 7.18
C GLY A 206 7.34 3.74 7.53
N THR A 207 8.43 3.03 7.82
CA THR A 207 9.75 3.60 8.10
C THR A 207 10.28 4.38 6.91
N ALA A 208 10.20 3.83 5.68
CA ALA A 208 10.60 4.54 4.47
C ALA A 208 9.80 5.84 4.27
N THR A 209 8.50 5.81 4.54
CA THR A 209 7.64 7.00 4.47
C THR A 209 8.01 8.02 5.55
N ALA A 210 8.29 7.58 6.78
CA ALA A 210 8.70 8.45 7.87
C ALA A 210 10.03 9.17 7.57
N VAL A 211 11.04 8.43 7.10
CA VAL A 211 12.34 9.01 6.67
C VAL A 211 12.11 10.01 5.53
N MET A 212 11.28 9.66 4.54
CA MET A 212 10.95 10.57 3.45
C MET A 212 10.30 11.87 3.97
N ILE A 213 9.32 11.79 4.87
CA ILE A 213 8.67 12.98 5.45
C ILE A 213 9.69 13.81 6.26
N GLN A 214 10.60 13.16 6.98
CA GLN A 214 11.66 13.84 7.72
C GLN A 214 12.60 14.60 6.76
N THR A 215 13.02 13.96 5.66
CA THR A 215 13.87 14.61 4.65
C THR A 215 13.21 15.82 3.99
N LEU A 216 11.90 15.75 3.73
CA LEU A 216 11.11 16.87 3.20
C LEU A 216 11.11 18.11 4.12
N HIS A 217 11.13 17.90 5.44
CA HIS A 217 11.16 18.99 6.42
C HIS A 217 12.58 19.47 6.73
N ALA A 218 13.59 18.61 6.56
CA ALA A 218 14.99 18.92 6.87
C ALA A 218 15.70 19.69 5.75
N SER A 219 15.42 19.40 4.48
CA SER A 219 16.15 19.99 3.35
C SER A 219 15.20 20.56 2.29
N LYS A 220 15.39 21.85 1.95
CA LYS A 220 14.70 22.48 0.82
C LYS A 220 15.15 21.90 -0.52
N GLU A 221 16.42 21.53 -0.65
CA GLU A 221 16.97 20.92 -1.86
C GLU A 221 16.29 19.57 -2.15
N ALA A 222 16.01 18.78 -1.10
CA ALA A 222 15.28 17.52 -1.25
C ALA A 222 13.86 17.74 -1.79
N VAL A 223 13.17 18.79 -1.33
CA VAL A 223 11.84 19.17 -1.84
C VAL A 223 11.92 19.57 -3.31
N GLU A 224 12.88 20.41 -3.69
CA GLU A 224 13.06 20.86 -5.08
C GLU A 224 13.42 19.70 -6.01
N TYR A 225 14.27 18.78 -5.56
CA TYR A 225 14.61 17.57 -6.30
C TYR A 225 13.36 16.71 -6.54
N GLN A 226 12.61 16.39 -5.49
CA GLN A 226 11.38 15.59 -5.62
C GLN A 226 10.34 16.26 -6.51
N TRP A 227 10.19 17.58 -6.41
CA TRP A 227 9.30 18.37 -7.25
C TRP A 227 9.71 18.33 -8.72
N ASN A 228 11.01 18.47 -9.00
CA ASN A 228 11.53 18.44 -10.36
C ASN A 228 11.43 17.04 -10.97
N VAL A 229 11.66 15.98 -10.18
CA VAL A 229 11.44 14.60 -10.62
C VAL A 229 9.96 14.36 -10.92
N LEU A 230 9.05 14.77 -10.03
CA LEU A 230 7.60 14.62 -10.22
C LEU A 230 7.12 15.36 -11.48
N LYS A 231 7.57 16.59 -11.71
CA LYS A 231 7.24 17.35 -12.93
C LYS A 231 7.77 16.66 -14.19
N LYS A 232 9.04 16.28 -14.21
CA LYS A 232 9.67 15.65 -15.38
C LYS A 232 8.98 14.32 -15.71
N ALA A 233 8.74 13.50 -14.70
CA ALA A 233 8.01 12.23 -14.86
C ALA A 233 6.56 12.46 -15.30
N GLY A 234 5.88 13.47 -14.74
CA GLY A 234 4.51 13.82 -15.11
C GLY A 234 4.38 14.30 -16.55
N ILE A 235 5.26 15.20 -16.99
CA ILE A 235 5.31 15.66 -18.38
C ILE A 235 5.66 14.51 -19.32
N GLY A 236 6.65 13.68 -18.97
CA GLY A 236 7.01 12.50 -19.75
C GLY A 236 5.86 11.51 -19.89
N ALA A 237 5.16 11.20 -18.79
CA ALA A 237 4.00 10.32 -18.80
C ALA A 237 2.83 10.90 -19.59
N TYR A 238 2.60 12.22 -19.53
CA TYR A 238 1.57 12.90 -20.28
C TYR A 238 1.87 12.90 -21.79
N CYS A 239 3.09 13.26 -22.19
CA CYS A 239 3.53 13.19 -23.59
C CYS A 239 3.42 11.77 -24.14
N TRP A 240 3.82 10.76 -23.37
CA TRP A 240 3.68 9.36 -23.76
C TRP A 240 2.22 8.93 -23.86
N SER A 241 1.35 9.41 -22.97
CA SER A 241 -0.08 9.10 -23.02
C SER A 241 -0.74 9.72 -24.27
N ILE A 242 -0.35 10.94 -24.66
CA ILE A 242 -0.79 11.55 -25.93
C ILE A 242 -0.27 10.74 -27.12
N PHE A 243 1.00 10.32 -27.08
CA PHE A 243 1.57 9.47 -28.12
C PHE A 243 0.76 8.17 -28.27
N LEU A 244 0.49 7.46 -27.19
CA LEU A 244 -0.35 6.25 -27.22
C LEU A 244 -1.78 6.51 -27.71
N TYR A 245 -2.34 7.69 -27.41
CA TYR A 245 -3.66 8.08 -27.91
C TYR A 245 -3.65 8.35 -29.42
N CYS A 246 -2.57 8.93 -29.96
CA CYS A 246 -2.44 9.20 -31.40
C CYS A 246 -2.17 7.93 -32.23
N PHE A 247 -1.60 6.88 -31.63
CA PHE A 247 -1.30 5.63 -32.32
C PHE A 247 -2.27 4.51 -31.91
N ASP A 248 -3.29 4.31 -32.76
CA ASP A 248 -4.28 3.26 -32.57
C ASP A 248 -3.62 1.87 -32.59
N GLY A 249 -3.84 1.08 -31.52
CA GLY A 249 -3.32 -0.29 -31.38
C GLY A 249 -2.08 -0.46 -30.49
N LEU A 250 -1.35 0.62 -30.15
CA LEU A 250 -0.21 0.56 -29.23
C LEU A 250 -0.64 0.36 -27.76
N GLY A 251 -1.87 0.73 -27.38
CA GLY A 251 -2.42 0.42 -26.06
C GLY A 251 -2.85 -1.04 -25.85
N SER A 252 -2.94 -1.84 -26.93
CA SER A 252 -3.32 -3.26 -26.86
C SER A 252 -2.61 -4.09 -27.94
N PHE A 253 -1.27 -3.97 -27.96
CA PHE A 253 -0.45 -4.59 -28.97
C PHE A 253 -0.52 -6.13 -28.85
N PRO A 254 -1.05 -6.86 -29.85
CA PRO A 254 -1.13 -8.31 -29.78
C PRO A 254 0.25 -8.93 -29.97
N ILE A 255 0.81 -9.51 -28.91
CA ILE A 255 2.18 -10.07 -28.93
C ILE A 255 2.25 -11.34 -29.79
N PHE A 256 1.20 -12.15 -29.78
CA PHE A 256 1.16 -13.47 -30.44
C PHE A 256 0.08 -13.57 -31.54
N GLY A 257 -0.46 -12.44 -32.01
CA GLY A 257 -1.53 -12.37 -33.02
C GLY A 257 -2.93 -12.14 -32.46
N LEU A 258 -3.94 -12.15 -33.34
CA LEU A 258 -5.33 -11.81 -33.01
C LEU A 258 -6.07 -12.91 -32.23
N GLU A 259 -5.69 -14.18 -32.43
CA GLU A 259 -6.28 -15.30 -31.68
C GLU A 259 -5.86 -15.29 -30.20
N PRO A 260 -4.57 -15.16 -29.85
CA PRO A 260 -4.15 -15.04 -28.45
C PRO A 260 -4.62 -13.75 -27.77
N LYS A 261 -4.90 -12.69 -28.54
CA LYS A 261 -5.50 -11.45 -28.01
C LYS A 261 -6.83 -11.72 -27.29
N ARG A 262 -7.60 -12.74 -27.73
CA ARG A 262 -8.85 -13.15 -27.07
C ARG A 262 -8.63 -13.75 -25.68
N TYR A 263 -7.43 -14.28 -25.41
CA TYR A 263 -7.03 -14.85 -24.13
C TYR A 263 -6.19 -13.87 -23.29
N ASN A 264 -6.35 -12.56 -23.51
CA ASN A 264 -5.63 -11.48 -22.83
C ASN A 264 -4.11 -11.43 -23.09
N TRP A 265 -3.63 -12.02 -24.20
CA TRP A 265 -2.24 -11.84 -24.62
C TRP A 265 -2.07 -10.54 -25.41
N PHE A 266 -1.95 -9.43 -24.69
CA PHE A 266 -1.63 -8.12 -25.27
C PHE A 266 -0.63 -7.38 -24.38
N CYS A 267 0.21 -6.57 -25.01
CA CYS A 267 1.08 -5.62 -24.30
C CYS A 267 0.41 -4.25 -24.31
N ASP A 268 0.07 -3.73 -23.13
CA ASP A 268 -0.29 -2.32 -22.96
C ASP A 268 0.98 -1.52 -22.71
N TRP A 269 1.27 -0.58 -23.62
CA TRP A 269 2.42 0.30 -23.49
C TRP A 269 2.18 1.49 -22.55
N ALA A 270 1.05 1.50 -21.81
CA ALA A 270 0.74 2.51 -20.83
C ALA A 270 1.81 2.61 -19.72
N PRO A 271 2.34 3.82 -19.43
CA PRO A 271 3.38 4.02 -18.42
C PRO A 271 2.96 3.57 -17.03
N GLY A 272 1.67 3.69 -16.71
CA GLY A 272 1.12 3.29 -15.41
C GLY A 272 1.32 1.79 -15.12
N THR A 273 1.18 0.94 -16.14
CA THR A 273 1.34 -0.52 -15.99
C THR A 273 2.80 -0.88 -15.70
N PHE A 274 3.75 -0.24 -16.38
CA PHE A 274 5.18 -0.38 -16.08
C PHE A 274 5.57 0.20 -14.72
N ALA A 275 4.98 1.33 -14.33
CA ALA A 275 5.25 1.94 -13.03
C ALA A 275 4.82 1.03 -11.87
N ILE A 276 3.66 0.37 -11.98
CA ILE A 276 3.22 -0.63 -10.98
C ILE A 276 4.20 -1.80 -10.92
N ALA A 277 4.64 -2.30 -12.08
CA ALA A 277 5.61 -3.38 -12.16
C ALA A 277 6.92 -3.01 -11.42
N LEU A 278 7.42 -1.79 -11.58
CA LEU A 278 8.61 -1.30 -10.87
C LEU A 278 8.42 -1.10 -9.36
N MET A 279 7.19 -0.86 -8.89
CA MET A 279 6.88 -0.70 -7.46
C MET A 279 6.79 -2.04 -6.72
N LEU A 280 6.57 -3.15 -7.43
CA LEU A 280 6.39 -4.46 -6.83
C LEU A 280 7.74 -5.20 -6.67
N PRO A 281 7.95 -5.94 -5.57
CA PRO A 281 9.14 -6.79 -5.45
C PRO A 281 9.18 -7.87 -6.54
N PHE A 282 10.37 -8.21 -7.03
CA PHE A 282 10.57 -9.24 -8.08
C PHE A 282 9.87 -10.57 -7.79
N ARG A 283 9.82 -10.99 -6.52
CA ARG A 283 9.11 -12.21 -6.10
C ARG A 283 7.62 -12.17 -6.41
N VAL A 284 6.98 -11.03 -6.17
CA VAL A 284 5.56 -10.80 -6.46
C VAL A 284 5.35 -10.75 -7.97
N MET A 285 6.23 -10.07 -8.70
CA MET A 285 6.16 -9.97 -10.16
C MET A 285 6.20 -11.35 -10.84
N TYR A 286 7.14 -12.21 -10.43
CA TYR A 286 7.26 -13.56 -11.02
C TYR A 286 6.05 -14.44 -10.70
N SER A 287 5.52 -14.35 -9.48
CA SER A 287 4.30 -15.07 -9.08
C SER A 287 3.09 -14.62 -9.90
N ILE A 288 2.87 -13.31 -10.06
CA ILE A 288 1.79 -12.76 -10.90
C ILE A 288 1.98 -13.19 -12.35
N PHE A 289 3.22 -13.14 -12.87
CA PHE A 289 3.51 -13.55 -14.24
C PHE A 289 3.16 -15.02 -14.49
N ILE A 290 3.61 -15.95 -13.63
CA ILE A 290 3.24 -17.36 -13.75
C ILE A 290 1.73 -17.54 -13.63
N GLY A 291 1.09 -16.87 -12.68
CA GLY A 291 -0.36 -16.91 -12.49
C GLY A 291 -1.11 -16.48 -13.76
N CYS A 292 -0.69 -15.39 -14.40
CA CYS A 292 -1.22 -14.93 -15.67
C CYS A 292 -0.99 -15.94 -16.80
N VAL A 293 0.20 -16.55 -16.89
CA VAL A 293 0.48 -17.58 -17.89
C VAL A 293 -0.43 -18.80 -17.70
N VAL A 294 -0.59 -19.29 -16.47
CA VAL A 294 -1.50 -20.42 -16.19
C VAL A 294 -2.95 -20.07 -16.50
N ALA A 295 -3.41 -18.88 -16.08
CA ALA A 295 -4.78 -18.43 -16.31
C ALA A 295 -5.09 -18.24 -17.80
N SER A 296 -4.23 -17.54 -18.54
CA SER A 296 -4.43 -17.21 -19.94
C SER A 296 -4.05 -18.33 -20.92
N ALA A 297 -3.05 -19.16 -20.62
CA ALA A 297 -2.63 -20.24 -21.51
C ALA A 297 -3.41 -21.55 -21.29
N ILE A 298 -3.84 -21.83 -20.05
CA ILE A 298 -4.42 -23.13 -19.69
C ILE A 298 -5.89 -22.96 -19.29
N MET A 299 -6.20 -22.15 -18.28
CA MET A 299 -7.56 -22.10 -17.74
C MET A 299 -8.58 -21.51 -18.73
N THR A 300 -8.27 -20.36 -19.34
CA THR A 300 -9.22 -19.66 -20.23
C THR A 300 -9.57 -20.47 -21.48
N PRO A 301 -8.62 -21.07 -22.22
CA PRO A 301 -8.97 -21.94 -23.36
C PRO A 301 -9.65 -23.24 -22.90
N TYR A 302 -9.30 -23.79 -21.73
CA TYR A 302 -9.98 -24.96 -21.17
C TYR A 302 -11.44 -24.68 -20.81
N LEU A 303 -11.72 -23.54 -20.16
CA LEU A 303 -13.07 -23.07 -19.84
C LEU A 303 -13.91 -22.85 -21.11
N GLU A 304 -13.31 -22.24 -22.13
CA GLU A 304 -13.97 -22.01 -23.42
C GLU A 304 -14.29 -23.32 -24.15
N ALA A 305 -13.40 -24.31 -24.09
CA ALA A 305 -13.56 -25.58 -24.78
C ALA A 305 -14.53 -26.56 -24.09
N TYR A 306 -14.56 -26.59 -22.75
CA TYR A 306 -15.26 -27.65 -22.00
C TYR A 306 -16.43 -27.19 -21.13
N GLN A 307 -16.58 -25.89 -20.85
CA GLN A 307 -17.56 -25.41 -19.85
C GLN A 307 -18.48 -24.26 -20.29
N LYS A 308 -18.48 -23.88 -21.58
CA LYS A 308 -19.57 -23.05 -22.12
C LYS A 308 -20.89 -23.83 -22.01
N GLY A 309 -21.71 -23.52 -20.99
CA GLY A 309 -23.05 -24.07 -20.75
C GLY A 309 -23.25 -24.90 -19.48
N HIS A 310 -22.21 -25.16 -18.67
CA HIS A 310 -22.35 -25.91 -17.40
C HIS A 310 -22.28 -25.04 -16.13
N TRP A 311 -21.71 -23.83 -16.24
CA TRP A 311 -21.45 -22.92 -15.11
C TRP A 311 -22.26 -21.63 -15.13
N PHE A 312 -23.11 -21.46 -16.15
CA PHE A 312 -24.09 -20.37 -16.28
C PHE A 312 -25.39 -20.94 -16.81
#